data_AF-A0A183ELP1-F1
#
_entry.id   AF-A0A183ELP1-F1
#
_cell.length_a   1.000
_cell.length_b   1.000
_cell.length_c   1.000
_cell.angle_alpha   90.00
_cell.angle_beta   90.00
_cell.angle_gamma   90.00
#
_symmetry.space_group_name_H-M   'P 1'
#
loop_
_entity.id
_entity.type
_entity.pdbx_description
1 polymer ?
#
loop_
_entity_poly.entity_id
_entity_poly.type
_entity_poly.pdbx_seq_one_letter_code
_entity_poly.pdbx_strand_id
1 'polypeptide(L)'
;LADRQSPVRVAKLDCTRYAGTASALNIRGYPTIIFFRHGKELVYEGERKKEAMVDFALKASGPVIGLIEDVRELSQVKIFLIFNPILLPLFFFVLDFFLCSQKFLLLDSEKLFSSIRFYQAKRDAFPKAVSLPDNPAVLVFKDNDYLTYTNEGDDFTAESLSDWIYNERWPLIPLITSTNIKEVGRMRMLVLAVVNMIDRRNGTTQIGKFFSVVTDAAQTVRKDTYLSSYFQFGWLDGSEIANNIAMGTVNQPGMYLLLKS
;
A
#
# COMPACT_ATOMS: atom_id res chain seq x y z
N LEU A 1 14.30 6.77 -11.24
CA LEU A 1 14.60 5.31 -11.32
C LEU A 1 16.09 5.06 -11.31
N ALA A 2 16.89 5.73 -12.16
CA ALA A 2 18.36 5.70 -12.08
C ALA A 2 18.89 6.16 -10.71
N ASP A 3 18.38 7.29 -10.19
CA ASP A 3 18.76 7.81 -8.87
C ASP A 3 18.41 6.87 -7.70
N ARG A 4 17.53 5.90 -7.93
CA ARG A 4 17.11 4.89 -6.95
C ARG A 4 17.69 3.50 -7.25
N GLN A 5 18.70 3.41 -8.11
CA GLN A 5 19.38 2.17 -8.52
C GLN A 5 18.40 1.04 -8.92
N SER A 6 17.28 1.41 -9.53
CA SER A 6 16.25 0.44 -9.90
C SER A 6 16.65 -0.34 -11.15
N PRO A 7 16.44 -1.68 -11.20
CA PRO A 7 16.67 -2.46 -12.41
C PRO A 7 15.63 -2.21 -13.52
N VAL A 8 14.62 -1.36 -13.26
CA VAL A 8 13.55 -1.04 -14.21
C VAL A 8 14.10 -0.25 -15.39
N ARG A 9 13.91 -0.79 -16.59
CA ARG A 9 14.17 -0.11 -17.86
C ARG A 9 12.90 0.57 -18.33
N VAL A 10 13.04 1.78 -18.87
CA VAL A 10 11.92 2.56 -19.40
C VAL A 10 12.09 2.72 -20.90
N ALA A 11 11.02 2.51 -21.66
CA ALA A 11 10.98 2.72 -23.10
C ALA A 11 9.75 3.55 -23.47
N LYS A 12 9.82 4.24 -24.62
CA LYS A 12 8.72 4.98 -25.22
C LYS A 12 8.29 4.26 -26.50
N LEU A 13 6.99 3.96 -26.61
CA LEU A 13 6.37 3.45 -27.85
C LEU A 13 5.60 4.58 -28.53
N ASP A 14 5.98 4.90 -29.76
CA ASP A 14 5.20 5.80 -30.61
C ASP A 14 4.07 5.03 -31.30
N CYS A 15 2.87 5.12 -30.73
CA CYS A 15 1.71 4.37 -31.22
C CYS A 15 1.18 4.91 -32.57
N THR A 16 1.59 6.10 -33.01
CA THR A 16 1.27 6.60 -34.36
C THR A 16 2.10 5.90 -35.43
N ARG A 17 3.33 5.51 -35.09
CA ARG A 17 4.24 4.78 -35.98
C ARG A 17 4.07 3.27 -35.91
N TYR A 18 3.69 2.75 -34.74
CA TYR A 18 3.61 1.31 -34.46
C TYR A 18 2.19 0.88 -34.04
N ALA A 19 1.21 1.16 -34.90
CA ALA A 19 -0.21 0.90 -34.61
C ALA A 19 -0.52 -0.58 -34.33
N GLY A 20 0.14 -1.51 -35.04
CA GLY A 20 -0.03 -2.95 -34.81
C GLY A 20 0.38 -3.36 -33.38
N THR A 21 1.53 -2.86 -32.91
CA THR A 21 1.99 -3.10 -31.52
C THR A 21 1.05 -2.46 -30.50
N ALA A 22 0.57 -1.24 -30.77
CA ALA A 22 -0.37 -0.56 -29.88
C ALA A 22 -1.70 -1.32 -29.74
N SER A 23 -2.20 -1.88 -30.85
CA SER A 23 -3.40 -2.72 -30.85
C SER A 23 -3.16 -4.05 -30.13
N ALA A 24 -1.99 -4.69 -30.33
CA ALA A 24 -1.64 -5.94 -29.66
C ALA A 24 -1.56 -5.78 -28.13
N LEU A 25 -1.08 -4.62 -27.67
CA LEU A 25 -1.04 -4.23 -26.26
C LEU A 25 -2.37 -3.63 -25.74
N ASN A 26 -3.43 -3.68 -26.56
CA ASN A 26 -4.77 -3.15 -26.22
C ASN A 26 -4.76 -1.69 -25.71
N ILE A 27 -3.90 -0.84 -26.29
CA ILE A 27 -3.81 0.58 -25.93
C ILE A 27 -4.99 1.34 -26.54
N ARG A 28 -5.90 1.81 -25.69
CA ARG A 28 -7.15 2.51 -26.11
C ARG A 28 -7.13 4.02 -25.91
N GLY A 29 -6.14 4.54 -25.20
CA GLY A 29 -6.00 5.97 -24.92
C GLY A 29 -4.56 6.35 -24.61
N TYR A 30 -4.23 7.62 -24.79
CA TYR A 30 -2.87 8.13 -24.60
C TYR A 30 -2.81 9.21 -23.51
N PRO A 31 -1.73 9.25 -22.70
CA PRO A 31 -0.70 8.22 -22.57
C PRO A 31 -1.23 6.99 -21.78
N THR A 32 -0.76 5.79 -22.14
CA THR A 32 -0.92 4.56 -21.34
C THR A 32 0.46 4.10 -20.89
N ILE A 33 0.61 3.75 -19.61
CA ILE A 33 1.84 3.20 -19.04
C ILE A 33 1.59 1.73 -18.73
N ILE A 34 2.47 0.86 -19.24
CA ILE A 34 2.39 -0.59 -19.03
C ILE A 34 3.70 -1.04 -18.42
N PHE A 35 3.62 -1.76 -17.30
CA PHE A 35 4.76 -2.43 -16.69
C PHE A 35 4.77 -3.88 -17.13
N PHE A 36 5.89 -4.30 -17.74
CA PHE A 36 6.08 -5.67 -18.22
C PHE A 36 6.95 -6.45 -17.26
N ARG A 37 6.52 -7.65 -16.89
CA ARG A 37 7.30 -8.53 -16.01
C ARG A 37 6.98 -10.00 -16.25
N HIS A 38 8.01 -10.80 -16.54
CA HIS A 38 7.87 -12.25 -16.79
C HIS A 38 6.73 -12.58 -17.77
N GLY A 39 6.55 -11.76 -18.82
CA GLY A 39 5.47 -11.92 -19.81
C GLY A 39 4.09 -11.47 -19.34
N LYS A 40 3.92 -11.01 -18.09
CA LYS A 40 2.68 -10.38 -17.60
C LYS A 40 2.73 -8.86 -17.84
N GLU A 41 1.59 -8.31 -18.22
CA GLU A 41 1.37 -6.87 -18.45
C GLU A 41 0.56 -6.29 -17.28
N LEU A 42 0.98 -5.13 -16.80
CA LEU A 42 0.30 -4.42 -15.73
C LEU A 42 0.09 -2.97 -16.14
N VAL A 43 -1.15 -2.61 -16.42
CA VAL A 43 -1.52 -1.24 -16.79
C VAL A 43 -1.52 -0.36 -15.54
N TYR A 44 -0.87 0.79 -15.65
CA TYR A 44 -0.90 1.79 -14.59
C TYR A 44 -2.17 2.64 -14.71
N GLU A 45 -3.03 2.52 -13.71
CA GLU A 45 -4.29 3.29 -13.63
C GLU A 45 -4.21 4.49 -12.66
N GLY A 46 -3.07 4.68 -11.98
CA GLY A 46 -2.91 5.72 -10.96
C GLY A 46 -2.77 7.15 -11.51
N GLU A 47 -2.42 8.08 -10.62
CA GLU A 47 -2.27 9.50 -10.96
C GLU A 47 -1.23 9.75 -12.05
N ARG A 48 -1.51 10.69 -12.95
CA ARG A 48 -0.56 11.09 -14.01
C ARG A 48 0.58 12.00 -13.50
N LYS A 49 1.07 11.77 -12.28
CA LYS A 49 2.20 12.48 -11.67
C LYS A 49 3.47 11.62 -11.73
N LYS A 50 4.62 12.25 -11.97
CA LYS A 50 5.92 11.58 -12.10
C LYS A 50 6.22 10.69 -10.88
N GLU A 51 5.97 11.21 -9.69
CA GLU A 51 6.25 10.55 -8.42
C GLU A 51 5.42 9.27 -8.29
N ALA A 52 4.11 9.35 -8.59
CA ALA A 52 3.20 8.21 -8.52
C ALA A 52 3.56 7.10 -9.52
N MET A 53 4.03 7.47 -10.73
CA MET A 53 4.52 6.52 -11.73
C MET A 53 5.83 5.85 -11.29
N VAL A 54 6.75 6.61 -10.71
CA VAL A 54 8.03 6.07 -10.18
C VAL A 54 7.75 5.12 -9.02
N ASP A 55 6.86 5.49 -8.11
CA ASP A 55 6.50 4.66 -6.97
C ASP A 55 5.84 3.34 -7.41
N PHE A 56 4.95 3.40 -8.40
CA PHE A 56 4.39 2.21 -9.03
C PHE A 56 5.47 1.33 -9.66
N ALA A 57 6.39 1.90 -10.46
CA ALA A 57 7.44 1.12 -11.11
C ALA A 57 8.36 0.44 -10.08
N LEU A 58 8.73 1.15 -9.00
CA LEU A 58 9.50 0.58 -7.90
C LEU A 58 8.74 -0.56 -7.25
N LYS A 59 7.46 -0.38 -6.91
CA LYS A 59 6.63 -1.46 -6.38
C LYS A 59 6.50 -2.61 -7.36
N ALA A 60 6.18 -2.42 -8.62
CA ALA A 60 6.05 -3.55 -9.56
C ALA A 60 7.38 -4.32 -9.81
N SER A 61 8.54 -3.69 -9.56
CA SER A 61 9.86 -4.27 -9.86
C SER A 61 10.42 -5.29 -8.87
N GLY A 62 10.03 -5.26 -7.60
CA GLY A 62 10.59 -6.16 -6.57
C GLY A 62 10.00 -7.57 -6.67
N PRO A 63 10.59 -8.59 -6.01
CA PRO A 63 10.09 -9.97 -6.05
C PRO A 63 8.61 -10.04 -5.64
N VAL A 64 7.86 -10.98 -6.21
CA VAL A 64 6.46 -11.24 -5.80
C VAL A 64 6.44 -11.69 -4.34
N ILE A 65 7.38 -12.57 -3.98
CA ILE A 65 7.72 -12.96 -2.62
C ILE A 65 9.24 -12.86 -2.47
N GLY A 66 9.73 -11.98 -1.59
CA GLY A 66 11.13 -11.94 -1.19
C GLY A 66 11.43 -13.02 -0.15
N LEU A 67 12.67 -13.49 -0.09
CA LEU A 67 13.11 -14.44 0.94
C LEU A 67 13.93 -13.71 2.00
N ILE A 68 13.70 -14.06 3.27
CA ILE A 68 14.44 -13.55 4.42
C ILE A 68 14.84 -14.74 5.27
N GLU A 69 16.10 -15.14 5.15
CA GLU A 69 16.63 -16.33 5.81
C GLU A 69 17.11 -16.06 7.22
N ASP A 70 17.59 -14.84 7.49
CA ASP A 70 18.16 -14.49 8.79
C ASP A 70 17.88 -13.04 9.22
N VAL A 71 18.27 -12.74 10.46
CA VAL A 71 18.07 -11.43 11.11
C VAL A 71 18.82 -10.30 10.41
N ARG A 72 19.94 -10.59 9.73
CA ARG A 72 20.75 -9.59 9.01
C ARG A 72 20.02 -9.16 7.75
N GLU A 73 19.45 -10.10 7.00
CA GLU A 73 18.63 -9.79 5.82
C GLU A 73 17.40 -8.96 6.21
N LEU A 74 16.71 -9.35 7.29
CA LEU A 74 15.59 -8.56 7.82
C LEU A 74 16.04 -7.14 8.19
N SER A 75 17.22 -6.99 8.79
CA SER A 75 17.79 -5.68 9.16
C SER A 75 18.13 -4.84 7.94
N GLN A 76 18.70 -5.43 6.89
CA GLN A 76 18.99 -4.74 5.62
C GLN A 76 17.71 -4.25 4.95
N VAL A 77 16.65 -5.07 4.92
CA VAL A 77 15.35 -4.66 4.41
C VAL A 77 14.81 -3.48 5.23
N LYS A 78 14.85 -3.54 6.56
CA LYS A 78 14.44 -2.41 7.41
C LYS A 78 15.20 -1.13 7.11
N ILE A 79 16.52 -1.19 6.94
CA ILE A 79 17.36 -0.03 6.57
C ILE A 79 16.96 0.51 5.19
N PHE A 80 16.76 -0.36 4.19
CA PHE A 80 16.34 0.05 2.85
C PHE A 80 14.99 0.79 2.84
N LEU A 81 14.06 0.39 3.72
CA LEU A 81 12.75 1.04 3.87
C LEU A 81 12.82 2.43 4.49
N ILE A 82 13.83 2.74 5.31
CA ILE A 82 14.04 4.11 5.84
C ILE A 82 14.18 5.09 4.68
N PHE A 83 14.89 4.70 3.63
CA PHE A 83 15.09 5.49 2.42
C PHE A 83 13.95 5.32 1.39
N ASN A 84 13.13 4.28 1.52
CA ASN A 84 12.04 3.95 0.60
C ASN A 84 10.72 3.64 1.35
N PRO A 85 10.18 4.58 2.14
CA PRO A 85 9.01 4.34 2.98
C PRO A 85 7.74 4.02 2.20
N ILE A 86 7.70 4.35 0.90
CA ILE A 86 6.59 4.02 0.00
C ILE A 86 6.37 2.51 -0.17
N LEU A 87 7.39 1.69 0.12
CA LEU A 87 7.33 0.24 0.05
C LEU A 87 6.68 -0.40 1.29
N LEU A 88 6.42 0.39 2.34
CA LEU A 88 5.62 -0.06 3.48
C LEU A 88 4.12 -0.08 3.15
N PRO A 89 3.34 -0.93 3.83
CA PRO A 89 3.77 -1.89 4.85
C PRO A 89 4.33 -3.20 4.24
N LEU A 90 5.11 -3.94 5.03
CA LEU A 90 5.67 -5.22 4.62
C LEU A 90 4.95 -6.38 5.27
N PHE A 91 4.47 -7.30 4.45
CA PHE A 91 3.87 -8.54 4.91
C PHE A 91 4.91 -9.66 4.89
N PHE A 92 4.97 -10.41 5.97
CA PHE A 92 5.81 -11.59 6.10
C PHE A 92 4.95 -12.80 6.40
N PHE A 93 5.26 -13.89 5.74
CA PHE A 93 4.71 -15.21 6.01
C PHE A 93 5.80 -16.03 6.69
N VAL A 94 5.55 -16.40 7.94
CA VAL A 94 6.43 -17.24 8.73
C VAL A 94 5.88 -18.66 8.67
N LEU A 95 6.61 -19.55 8.01
CA LEU A 95 6.15 -20.90 7.70
C LEU A 95 7.22 -21.92 8.10
N ASP A 96 6.84 -22.90 8.92
CA ASP A 96 7.70 -24.00 9.37
C ASP A 96 7.53 -25.30 8.54
N PHE A 97 7.03 -25.19 7.29
CA PHE A 97 6.85 -26.22 6.21
C PHE A 97 5.39 -26.55 5.79
N PHE A 98 5.13 -26.34 4.48
CA PHE A 98 4.25 -27.01 3.49
C PHE A 98 2.75 -27.35 3.77
N LEU A 99 1.82 -26.65 3.09
CA LEU A 99 1.08 -27.10 1.88
C LEU A 99 -0.19 -26.29 1.57
N CYS A 100 -0.92 -25.77 2.57
CA CYS A 100 -2.18 -25.07 2.31
C CYS A 100 -2.00 -23.55 2.08
N SER A 101 -1.10 -22.90 2.82
CA SER A 101 -0.90 -21.45 2.81
C SER A 101 -0.14 -20.90 1.59
N GLN A 102 0.67 -21.72 0.88
CA GLN A 102 1.45 -21.26 -0.28
C GLN A 102 0.58 -20.86 -1.47
N LYS A 103 -0.55 -21.54 -1.73
CA LYS A 103 -1.42 -21.18 -2.86
C LYS A 103 -2.11 -19.83 -2.66
N PHE A 104 -2.56 -19.54 -1.44
CA PHE A 104 -3.23 -18.28 -1.11
C PHE A 104 -2.24 -17.12 -1.02
N LEU A 105 -1.10 -17.38 -0.40
CA LEU A 105 0.07 -16.52 -0.45
C LEU A 105 0.40 -16.12 -1.90
N LEU A 106 0.48 -17.08 -2.81
CA LEU A 106 0.75 -16.82 -4.23
C LEU A 106 -0.39 -16.06 -4.90
N LEU A 107 -1.67 -16.38 -4.62
CA LEU A 107 -2.80 -15.71 -5.25
C LEU A 107 -2.90 -14.23 -4.86
N ASP A 108 -2.83 -13.91 -3.58
CA ASP A 108 -2.90 -12.52 -3.11
C ASP A 108 -1.62 -11.76 -3.45
N SER A 109 -0.46 -12.41 -3.36
CA SER A 109 0.77 -11.78 -3.80
C SER A 109 0.77 -11.51 -5.30
N GLU A 110 0.24 -12.39 -6.15
CA GLU A 110 0.11 -12.14 -7.58
C GLU A 110 -0.90 -11.04 -7.92
N LYS A 111 -1.95 -10.84 -7.12
CA LYS A 111 -2.90 -9.74 -7.31
C LYS A 111 -2.35 -8.41 -6.81
N LEU A 112 -1.60 -8.44 -5.71
CA LEU A 112 -1.19 -7.24 -4.97
C LEU A 112 0.30 -6.90 -5.12
N PHE A 113 1.13 -7.67 -5.84
CA PHE A 113 2.59 -7.44 -5.93
C PHE A 113 2.97 -6.04 -6.44
N SER A 114 2.07 -5.43 -7.23
CA SER A 114 2.25 -4.09 -7.78
C SER A 114 1.98 -2.99 -6.76
N SER A 115 1.30 -3.32 -5.65
CA SER A 115 0.94 -2.38 -4.59
C SER A 115 1.61 -2.70 -3.25
N ILE A 116 1.98 -3.96 -3.00
CA ILE A 116 2.49 -4.52 -1.75
C ILE A 116 3.74 -5.38 -1.99
N ARG A 117 4.62 -5.44 -0.99
CA ARG A 117 5.73 -6.39 -0.90
C ARG A 117 5.40 -7.51 0.08
N PHE A 118 5.57 -8.74 -0.37
CA PHE A 118 5.46 -9.93 0.46
C PHE A 118 6.84 -10.56 0.65
N TYR A 119 7.08 -11.09 1.83
CA TYR A 119 8.28 -11.84 2.16
C TYR A 119 7.91 -13.17 2.80
N GLN A 120 8.69 -14.19 2.52
CA GLN A 120 8.70 -15.43 3.29
C GLN A 120 9.93 -15.39 4.19
N ALA A 121 9.73 -15.70 5.47
CA ALA A 121 10.80 -15.70 6.45
C ALA A 121 10.72 -16.92 7.36
N LYS A 122 11.87 -17.36 7.87
CA LYS A 122 11.92 -18.36 8.94
C LYS A 122 11.67 -17.70 10.29
N ARG A 123 11.24 -18.48 11.29
CA ARG A 123 10.95 -17.97 12.64
C ARG A 123 12.19 -17.37 13.32
N ASP A 124 13.37 -17.95 13.07
CA ASP A 124 14.67 -17.51 13.56
C ASP A 124 15.23 -16.26 12.83
N ALA A 125 14.64 -15.86 11.71
CA ALA A 125 14.98 -14.62 11.03
C ALA A 125 14.49 -13.37 11.76
N PHE A 126 13.63 -13.51 12.77
CA PHE A 126 13.11 -12.40 13.56
C PHE A 126 13.89 -12.23 14.88
N PRO A 127 14.12 -10.98 15.31
CA PRO A 127 14.71 -10.72 16.62
C PRO A 127 13.75 -11.16 17.73
N LYS A 128 14.29 -11.54 18.90
CA LYS A 128 13.51 -12.02 20.07
C LYS A 128 12.42 -11.06 20.56
N ALA A 129 12.51 -9.77 20.23
CA ALA A 129 11.49 -8.77 20.56
C ALA A 129 10.19 -8.94 19.75
N VAL A 130 10.22 -9.68 18.64
CA VAL A 130 9.04 -10.00 17.83
C VAL A 130 8.47 -11.32 18.34
N SER A 131 7.29 -11.28 18.93
CA SER A 131 6.55 -12.46 19.35
C SER A 131 5.78 -13.03 18.17
N LEU A 132 5.98 -14.31 17.89
CA LEU A 132 5.36 -15.00 16.75
C LEU A 132 4.41 -16.07 17.26
N PRO A 133 3.15 -16.14 16.78
CA PRO A 133 2.21 -17.19 17.15
C PRO A 133 2.69 -18.58 16.70
N ASP A 134 2.08 -19.63 17.27
CA ASP A 134 2.61 -21.00 17.22
C ASP A 134 2.45 -21.73 15.88
N ASN A 135 1.52 -21.34 14.98
CA ASN A 135 1.51 -21.61 13.52
C ASN A 135 0.11 -21.43 12.87
N PRO A 136 0.01 -21.07 11.56
CA PRO A 136 0.94 -20.29 10.75
C PRO A 136 0.87 -18.80 11.13
N ALA A 137 2.01 -18.11 11.15
CA ALA A 137 2.05 -16.68 11.47
C ALA A 137 2.16 -15.84 10.20
N VAL A 138 1.16 -14.99 9.96
CA VAL A 138 1.28 -13.88 9.01
C VAL A 138 1.43 -12.60 9.82
N LEU A 139 2.40 -11.78 9.46
CA LEU A 139 2.69 -10.53 10.17
C LEU A 139 2.89 -9.39 9.19
N VAL A 140 2.55 -8.19 9.64
CA VAL A 140 2.73 -6.97 8.86
C VAL A 140 3.49 -5.95 9.70
N PHE A 141 4.62 -5.47 9.20
CA PHE A 141 5.32 -4.33 9.80
C PHE A 141 4.76 -3.02 9.25
N LYS A 142 4.25 -2.19 10.16
CA LYS A 142 3.69 -0.88 9.84
C LYS A 142 3.72 0.02 11.06
N ASP A 143 3.72 1.34 10.83
CA ASP A 143 3.60 2.34 11.89
C ASP A 143 4.62 2.18 13.04
N ASN A 144 5.84 1.74 12.71
CA ASN A 144 6.94 1.40 13.63
C ASN A 144 6.66 0.22 14.58
N ASP A 145 5.63 -0.57 14.31
CA ASP A 145 5.26 -1.77 15.05
C ASP A 145 4.97 -2.94 14.09
N TYR A 146 4.43 -4.03 14.61
CA TYR A 146 3.93 -5.14 13.83
C TYR A 146 2.55 -5.60 14.31
N LEU A 147 1.72 -6.02 13.36
CA LEU A 147 0.47 -6.73 13.65
C LEU A 147 0.65 -8.18 13.23
N THR A 148 0.08 -9.08 14.02
CA THR A 148 -0.02 -10.49 13.68
C THR A 148 -1.45 -10.79 13.27
N TYR A 149 -1.59 -11.58 12.23
CA TYR A 149 -2.87 -12.17 11.87
C TYR A 149 -3.13 -13.31 12.85
N THR A 150 -4.22 -13.20 13.60
CA THR A 150 -4.74 -14.23 14.49
C THR A 150 -6.14 -14.60 14.02
N ASN A 151 -6.40 -15.90 13.83
CA ASN A 151 -7.76 -16.36 13.64
C ASN A 151 -8.45 -16.45 14.99
N GLU A 152 -9.45 -15.60 15.20
CA GLU A 152 -10.44 -15.84 16.23
C GLU A 152 -11.44 -16.89 15.70
N GLY A 153 -11.11 -18.18 15.87
CA GLY A 153 -11.95 -19.31 15.47
C GLY A 153 -11.20 -20.42 14.71
N ASP A 154 -11.79 -21.61 14.65
CA ASP A 154 -11.22 -22.84 14.06
C ASP A 154 -11.01 -22.80 12.52
N ASP A 155 -11.44 -21.74 11.84
CA ASP A 155 -11.43 -21.66 10.38
C ASP A 155 -10.38 -20.67 9.84
N PHE A 156 -9.13 -21.15 9.69
CA PHE A 156 -8.17 -20.50 8.79
C PHE A 156 -8.69 -20.64 7.35
N THR A 157 -9.39 -19.62 6.87
CA THR A 157 -9.83 -19.55 5.46
C THR A 157 -8.95 -18.59 4.67
N ALA A 158 -8.82 -18.86 3.38
CA ALA A 158 -8.14 -17.97 2.45
C ALA A 158 -8.78 -16.58 2.41
N GLU A 159 -10.10 -16.52 2.57
CA GLU A 159 -10.88 -15.28 2.47
C GLU A 159 -10.61 -14.36 3.67
N SER A 160 -10.57 -14.90 4.89
CA SER A 160 -10.29 -14.09 6.08
C SER A 160 -8.86 -13.54 6.08
N LEU A 161 -7.88 -14.32 5.60
CA LEU A 161 -6.52 -13.83 5.42
C LEU A 161 -6.43 -12.77 4.32
N SER A 162 -7.08 -13.01 3.18
CA SER A 162 -7.13 -12.04 2.08
C SER A 162 -7.66 -10.71 2.59
N ASP A 163 -8.84 -10.72 3.25
CA ASP A 163 -9.48 -9.51 3.77
C ASP A 163 -8.60 -8.80 4.81
N TRP A 164 -7.92 -9.54 5.68
CA TRP A 164 -6.96 -8.96 6.62
C TRP A 164 -5.79 -8.26 5.90
N ILE A 165 -5.18 -8.90 4.88
CA ILE A 165 -4.14 -8.28 4.05
C ILE A 165 -4.66 -7.02 3.37
N TYR A 166 -5.86 -7.09 2.77
CA TYR A 166 -6.50 -5.96 2.09
C TYR A 166 -6.75 -4.76 3.03
N ASN A 167 -7.00 -5.02 4.32
CA ASN A 167 -7.23 -4.00 5.33
C ASN A 167 -5.92 -3.42 5.87
N GLU A 168 -4.95 -4.27 6.19
CA GLU A 168 -3.72 -3.83 6.85
C GLU A 168 -2.65 -3.27 5.91
N ARG A 169 -2.82 -3.43 4.60
CA ARG A 169 -1.89 -2.88 3.59
C ARG A 169 -1.82 -1.36 3.53
N TRP A 170 -2.78 -0.67 4.13
CA TRP A 170 -2.81 0.79 4.07
C TRP A 170 -1.93 1.42 5.15
N PRO A 171 -1.17 2.49 4.82
CA PRO A 171 -0.44 3.25 5.81
C PRO A 171 -1.40 3.97 6.77
N LEU A 172 -0.86 4.64 7.79
CA LEU A 172 -1.66 5.38 8.76
C LEU A 172 -2.65 6.36 8.10
N ILE A 173 -2.15 7.19 7.16
CA ILE A 173 -2.92 8.18 6.40
C ILE A 173 -2.52 8.13 4.91
N PRO A 174 -3.04 7.18 4.10
CA PRO A 174 -2.81 7.13 2.65
C PRO A 174 -3.31 8.37 1.93
N LEU A 175 -2.64 8.72 0.83
CA LEU A 175 -3.21 9.62 -0.17
C LEU A 175 -4.41 8.93 -0.82
N ILE A 176 -5.55 9.58 -0.76
CA ILE A 176 -6.79 9.13 -1.36
C ILE A 176 -6.92 9.76 -2.73
N THR A 177 -7.24 8.92 -3.70
CA THR A 177 -7.42 9.26 -5.10
C THR A 177 -8.72 8.63 -5.60
N SER A 178 -9.21 9.04 -6.76
CA SER A 178 -10.39 8.42 -7.39
C SER A 178 -10.22 6.91 -7.63
N THR A 179 -8.97 6.43 -7.73
CA THR A 179 -8.65 5.03 -8.05
C THR A 179 -8.61 4.13 -6.82
N ASN A 180 -8.20 4.64 -5.66
CA ASN A 180 -8.02 3.83 -4.46
C ASN A 180 -9.11 4.04 -3.40
N ILE A 181 -9.92 5.10 -3.48
CA ILE A 181 -10.89 5.45 -2.43
C ILE A 181 -11.85 4.31 -2.09
N LYS A 182 -12.31 3.56 -3.09
CA LYS A 182 -13.19 2.40 -2.90
C LYS A 182 -12.50 1.26 -2.14
N GLU A 183 -11.22 1.04 -2.41
CA GLU A 183 -10.46 -0.02 -1.77
C GLU A 183 -10.06 0.34 -0.33
N VAL A 184 -9.67 1.61 -0.09
CA VAL A 184 -9.34 2.08 1.27
C VAL A 184 -10.59 2.09 2.15
N GLY A 185 -11.72 2.51 1.60
CA GLY A 185 -13.02 2.53 2.27
C GLY A 185 -13.81 1.22 2.24
N ARG A 186 -13.19 0.11 1.78
CA ARG A 186 -13.89 -1.17 1.58
C ARG A 186 -14.49 -1.70 2.87
N MET A 187 -13.72 -1.69 3.96
CA MET A 187 -14.11 -2.29 5.25
C MET A 187 -14.35 -1.25 6.34
N ARG A 188 -13.67 -0.10 6.28
CA ARG A 188 -13.68 0.95 7.31
C ARG A 188 -14.26 2.26 6.77
N MET A 189 -14.89 3.05 7.64
CA MET A 189 -15.30 4.42 7.34
C MET A 189 -14.07 5.30 7.14
N LEU A 190 -14.11 6.18 6.13
CA LEU A 190 -12.97 7.04 5.82
C LEU A 190 -13.07 8.39 6.52
N VAL A 191 -12.04 8.73 7.29
CA VAL A 191 -11.82 10.08 7.81
C VAL A 191 -10.82 10.78 6.90
N LEU A 192 -11.29 11.74 6.11
CA LEU A 192 -10.50 12.41 5.07
C LEU A 192 -10.07 13.80 5.51
N ALA A 193 -8.75 14.03 5.55
CA ALA A 193 -8.18 15.36 5.66
C ALA A 193 -7.96 15.97 4.27
N VAL A 194 -8.41 17.21 4.05
CA VAL A 194 -8.24 17.94 2.80
C VAL A 194 -7.17 18.99 2.99
N VAL A 195 -6.01 18.76 2.38
CA VAL A 195 -4.79 19.57 2.54
C VAL A 195 -4.01 19.56 1.23
N ASN A 196 -3.12 20.51 1.01
CA ASN A 196 -2.22 20.43 -0.15
C ASN A 196 -0.99 19.56 0.16
N MET A 197 -0.39 19.01 -0.89
CA MET A 197 0.77 18.12 -0.77
C MET A 197 2.00 18.76 -0.11
N ILE A 198 2.19 20.08 -0.27
CA ILE A 198 3.40 20.80 0.15
C ILE A 198 3.27 21.28 1.59
N ASP A 199 2.27 22.09 1.92
CA ASP A 199 2.14 22.74 3.22
C ASP A 199 1.78 21.76 4.33
N ARG A 200 1.18 20.60 4.01
CA ARG A 200 0.96 19.53 5.00
C ARG A 200 2.25 19.07 5.68
N ARG A 201 3.39 19.23 5.01
CA ARG A 201 4.72 18.90 5.56
C ARG A 201 5.37 20.07 6.28
N ASN A 202 4.82 21.28 6.14
CA ASN A 202 5.35 22.49 6.74
C ASN A 202 4.61 22.81 8.05
N GLY A 203 5.15 22.32 9.17
CA GLY A 203 4.58 22.51 10.52
C GLY A 203 4.46 23.97 11.00
N THR A 204 5.00 24.94 10.27
CA THR A 204 4.81 26.37 10.58
C THR A 204 3.47 26.90 10.08
N THR A 205 2.91 26.29 9.03
CA THR A 205 1.65 26.70 8.40
C THR A 205 0.44 26.18 9.19
N GLN A 206 -0.72 26.82 8.99
CA GLN A 206 -1.98 26.31 9.56
C GLN A 206 -2.33 24.92 9.02
N ILE A 207 -2.03 24.65 7.73
CA ILE A 207 -2.26 23.35 7.09
C ILE A 207 -1.39 22.26 7.72
N GLY A 208 -0.09 22.51 7.92
CA GLY A 208 0.82 21.55 8.54
C GLY A 208 0.49 21.29 10.02
N LYS A 209 0.12 22.33 10.78
CA LYS A 209 -0.34 22.17 12.18
C LYS A 209 -1.62 21.33 12.24
N PHE A 210 -2.59 21.64 11.38
CA PHE A 210 -3.81 20.85 11.26
C PHE A 210 -3.49 19.39 10.93
N PHE A 211 -2.65 19.13 9.93
CA PHE A 211 -2.29 17.78 9.52
C PHE A 211 -1.55 17.01 10.62
N SER A 212 -0.76 17.69 11.47
CA SER A 212 -0.17 17.09 12.67
C SER A 212 -1.24 16.60 13.64
N VAL A 213 -2.25 17.43 13.95
CA VAL A 213 -3.36 17.03 14.82
C VAL A 213 -4.12 15.84 14.24
N VAL A 214 -4.38 15.84 12.93
CA VAL A 214 -4.99 14.69 12.25
C VAL A 214 -4.11 13.44 12.38
N THR A 215 -2.79 13.59 12.28
CA THR A 215 -1.85 12.47 12.42
C THR A 215 -1.90 11.88 13.82
N ASP A 216 -1.91 12.72 14.86
CA ASP A 216 -1.99 12.27 16.25
C ASP A 216 -3.34 11.58 16.54
N ALA A 217 -4.44 12.10 16.00
CA ALA A 217 -5.75 11.46 16.07
C ALA A 217 -5.75 10.10 15.36
N ALA A 218 -5.17 10.02 14.16
CA ALA A 218 -5.05 8.78 13.40
C ALA A 218 -4.21 7.73 14.15
N GLN A 219 -3.11 8.14 14.80
CA GLN A 219 -2.29 7.26 15.64
C GLN A 219 -3.08 6.74 16.85
N THR A 220 -3.86 7.61 17.49
CA THR A 220 -4.70 7.25 18.63
C THR A 220 -5.75 6.22 18.23
N VAL A 221 -6.46 6.47 17.12
CA VAL A 221 -7.44 5.54 16.55
C VAL A 221 -6.79 4.22 16.14
N ARG A 222 -5.59 4.25 15.54
CA ARG A 222 -4.87 3.04 15.11
C ARG A 222 -4.48 2.13 16.28
N LYS A 223 -4.17 2.70 17.45
CA LYS A 223 -3.79 1.96 18.66
C LYS A 223 -4.99 1.35 19.40
N ASP A 224 -6.19 1.86 19.18
CA ASP A 224 -7.41 1.35 19.79
C ASP A 224 -8.06 0.30 18.87
N THR A 225 -8.19 -0.95 19.35
CA THR A 225 -8.72 -2.07 18.56
C THR A 225 -10.17 -1.83 18.09
N TYR A 226 -11.00 -1.20 18.92
CA TYR A 226 -12.37 -0.89 18.56
C TYR A 226 -12.42 0.23 17.52
N LEU A 227 -11.75 1.35 17.74
CA LEU A 227 -11.79 2.46 16.78
C LEU A 227 -11.13 2.10 15.45
N SER A 228 -10.00 1.38 15.48
CA SER A 228 -9.31 0.93 14.28
C SER A 228 -10.12 -0.05 13.43
N SER A 229 -11.05 -0.82 14.01
CA SER A 229 -11.94 -1.67 13.22
C SER A 229 -12.99 -0.88 12.43
N TYR A 230 -13.33 0.33 12.87
CA TYR A 230 -14.35 1.18 12.22
C TYR A 230 -13.77 2.29 11.34
N PHE A 231 -12.62 2.86 11.68
CA PHE A 231 -12.12 4.08 11.04
C PHE A 231 -10.76 3.87 10.36
N GLN A 232 -10.63 4.41 9.14
CA GLN A 232 -9.37 4.52 8.42
C GLN A 232 -9.18 5.97 7.99
N PHE A 233 -8.06 6.57 8.38
CA PHE A 233 -7.73 7.93 7.96
C PHE A 233 -7.19 7.93 6.54
N GLY A 234 -7.38 9.04 5.84
CA GLY A 234 -6.83 9.31 4.53
C GLY A 234 -6.69 10.81 4.33
N TRP A 235 -5.96 11.21 3.30
CA TRP A 235 -5.87 12.62 2.94
C TRP A 235 -6.06 12.82 1.44
N LEU A 236 -6.66 13.95 1.08
CA LEU A 236 -6.87 14.39 -0.30
C LEU A 236 -5.90 15.53 -0.60
N ASP A 237 -5.25 15.47 -1.76
CA ASP A 237 -4.39 16.54 -2.27
C ASP A 237 -5.26 17.62 -2.93
N GLY A 238 -5.54 18.66 -2.16
CA GLY A 238 -6.42 19.74 -2.57
C GLY A 238 -7.91 19.40 -2.53
N SER A 239 -8.74 20.36 -2.92
CA SER A 239 -10.19 20.28 -2.74
C SER A 239 -10.95 19.61 -3.88
N GLU A 240 -10.34 19.32 -5.02
CA GLU A 240 -11.07 18.86 -6.22
C GLU A 240 -11.86 17.57 -5.97
N ILE A 241 -11.20 16.55 -5.43
CA ILE A 241 -11.86 15.28 -5.11
C ILE A 241 -12.86 15.46 -3.98
N ALA A 242 -12.53 16.29 -2.98
CA ALA A 242 -13.40 16.57 -1.85
C ALA A 242 -14.70 17.24 -2.30
N ASN A 243 -14.62 18.17 -3.26
CA ASN A 243 -15.75 18.87 -3.82
C ASN A 243 -16.71 17.91 -4.53
N ASN A 244 -16.15 16.97 -5.30
CA ASN A 244 -16.94 15.95 -6.00
C ASN A 244 -17.66 15.01 -5.02
N ILE A 245 -16.99 14.66 -3.92
CA ILE A 245 -17.57 13.82 -2.86
C ILE A 245 -18.66 14.55 -2.08
N ALA A 246 -18.40 15.79 -1.67
CA ALA A 246 -19.31 16.59 -0.87
C ALA A 246 -20.44 17.24 -1.68
N MET A 247 -20.36 17.18 -3.02
CA MET A 247 -21.23 17.90 -3.94
C MET A 247 -21.30 19.41 -3.60
N GLY A 248 -20.16 20.00 -3.25
CA GLY A 248 -20.06 21.38 -2.77
C GLY A 248 -18.63 21.87 -2.65
N THR A 249 -18.44 23.11 -2.17
CA THR A 249 -17.10 23.71 -2.01
C THR A 249 -16.48 23.31 -0.68
N VAL A 250 -15.29 22.73 -0.74
CA VAL A 250 -14.48 22.32 0.41
C VAL A 250 -13.24 23.21 0.51
N ASN A 251 -13.04 23.82 1.68
CA ASN A 251 -11.87 24.64 1.96
C ASN A 251 -10.71 23.81 2.54
N GLN A 252 -9.48 24.33 2.41
CA GLN A 252 -8.28 23.78 3.02
C GLN A 252 -7.80 24.66 4.18
N PRO A 253 -7.37 24.08 5.31
CA PRO A 253 -7.52 22.68 5.68
C PRO A 253 -8.99 22.30 5.98
N GLY A 254 -9.37 21.06 5.72
CA GLY A 254 -10.72 20.54 6.02
C GLY A 254 -10.70 19.08 6.45
N MET A 255 -11.78 18.60 7.09
CA MET A 255 -11.95 17.19 7.47
C MET A 255 -13.37 16.71 7.17
N TYR A 256 -13.50 15.49 6.64
CA TYR A 256 -14.78 14.88 6.27
C TYR A 256 -14.82 13.42 6.71
N LEU A 257 -16.00 12.97 7.11
CA LEU A 257 -16.28 11.55 7.34
C LEU A 257 -17.10 11.04 6.15
N LEU A 258 -16.60 10.02 5.48
CA LEU A 258 -17.35 9.27 4.48
C LEU A 258 -17.98 8.05 5.14
N LEU A 259 -19.31 8.09 5.22
CA LEU A 259 -20.12 6.97 5.66
C LEU A 259 -20.29 5.97 4.51
N LYS A 260 -20.39 4.69 4.84
CA LYS A 260 -20.83 3.67 3.88
C LYS A 260 -22.28 3.96 3.50
N SER A 261 -22.55 4.03 2.21
CA SER A 261 -23.89 3.97 1.62
C SER A 261 -24.38 2.53 1.59
#